data_AF-A0A0M3P5P7-F1
#
_entry.id   AF-A0A0M3P5P7-F1
#
_cell.length_a   1.000
_cell.length_b   1.000
_cell.length_c   1.000
_cell.angle_alpha   90.00
_cell.angle_beta   90.00
_cell.angle_gamma   90.00
#
_symmetry.space_group_name_H-M   'P 1'
#
loop_
_entity.id
_entity.type
_entity.pdbx_description
1 polymer ?
#
loop_
_entity_poly.entity_id
_entity_poly.type
_entity_poly.pdbx_seq_one_letter_code
_entity_poly.pdbx_strand_id
1 'polypeptide(L)'
;FLGKIRKLLETVCHNCGKILVDESNPAFVEALRHRDPKRRFDGIWRLCKPKLVCETSMPAEDDQSEKPKEPRHDHGGCGNVQPEVRREALKLTGTWKAQKGDEEHEGQQAEKKPITPQMALQVFRNISTEDIKKMGLSNDYARPEWMIITVLPVPPPPVRPSISMDGGNGMRGEDDLTYKLGDIIRANGNVKRCDLDGSPQHLIQEFENLLQFHVATYMDNNIAGLPQALQKSGRPVKSIRARLKGKEGRLRGNLMGKRVDFSARTVITGDPNLSLDEVGVPRSIAKTLTYPETVTPYNIQKLHQLVKNGPNEHPGAKYVIRDSGERIDLRHHKRAGEISLQYGWKVERHIVDGD
;
A
#
# COMPACT_ATOMS: atom_id res chain seq x y z
N PHE A 1 5.83 -7.48 -3.51
CA PHE A 1 5.61 -8.89 -3.13
C PHE A 1 6.77 -9.85 -3.44
N LEU A 2 7.90 -9.39 -4.01
CA LEU A 2 9.04 -10.24 -4.40
C LEU A 2 9.50 -11.26 -3.35
N GLY A 3 9.55 -10.90 -2.06
CA GLY A 3 9.91 -11.86 -1.01
C GLY A 3 8.92 -13.03 -0.85
N LYS A 4 7.62 -12.77 -1.01
CA LYS A 4 6.57 -13.79 -0.95
C LYS A 4 6.54 -14.63 -2.24
N ILE A 5 6.73 -14.00 -3.40
CA ILE A 5 6.88 -14.68 -4.70
C ILE A 5 8.03 -15.69 -4.64
N ARG A 6 9.20 -15.28 -4.13
CA ARG A 6 10.33 -16.19 -3.92
C ARG A 6 9.94 -17.41 -3.07
N LYS A 7 9.34 -17.19 -1.89
CA LYS A 7 8.94 -18.30 -1.02
C LYS A 7 7.93 -19.22 -1.70
N LEU A 8 7.01 -18.68 -2.50
CA LEU A 8 6.04 -19.47 -3.25
C LEU A 8 6.71 -20.34 -4.31
N LEU A 9 7.66 -19.81 -5.07
CA LEU A 9 8.46 -20.58 -6.03
C LEU A 9 9.28 -21.69 -5.34
N GLU A 10 9.74 -21.48 -4.11
CA GLU A 10 10.40 -22.51 -3.28
C GLU A 10 9.40 -23.53 -2.67
N THR A 11 8.08 -23.32 -2.79
CA THR A 11 7.04 -24.18 -2.18
C THR A 11 6.37 -25.10 -3.20
N VAL A 12 6.19 -24.62 -4.44
CA VAL A 12 5.49 -25.36 -5.50
C VAL A 12 6.45 -25.81 -6.59
N CYS A 13 6.09 -26.90 -7.27
CA CYS A 13 6.80 -27.36 -8.45
C CYS A 13 6.66 -26.35 -9.59
N HIS A 14 7.78 -25.98 -10.21
CA HIS A 14 7.82 -25.06 -11.34
C HIS A 14 7.14 -25.61 -12.62
N ASN A 15 6.88 -26.91 -12.71
CA ASN A 15 6.28 -27.52 -13.89
C ASN A 15 4.79 -27.80 -13.66
N CYS A 16 4.46 -28.63 -12.65
CA CYS A 16 3.08 -29.06 -12.40
C CYS A 16 2.30 -28.17 -11.42
N GLY A 17 2.93 -27.21 -10.74
CA GLY A 17 2.25 -26.29 -9.83
C GLY A 17 1.79 -26.89 -8.48
N LYS A 18 2.07 -28.18 -8.22
CA LYS A 18 1.75 -28.86 -6.96
C LYS A 18 2.70 -28.45 -5.84
N ILE A 19 2.23 -28.52 -4.59
CA ILE A 19 3.07 -28.35 -3.40
C ILE A 19 4.06 -29.53 -3.33
N LEU A 20 5.33 -29.24 -3.03
CA LEU A 20 6.41 -30.25 -3.03
C LEU A 20 6.34 -31.28 -1.89
N VAL A 21 5.52 -31.00 -0.87
CA VAL A 21 5.30 -31.87 0.28
C VAL A 21 3.80 -32.06 0.45
N ASP A 22 3.41 -33.27 0.84
CA ASP A 22 2.04 -33.72 0.97
C ASP A 22 1.72 -34.19 2.41
N GLU A 23 0.53 -34.74 2.58
CA GLU A 23 0.00 -35.22 3.86
C GLU A 23 0.68 -36.50 4.36
N SER A 24 1.56 -37.13 3.55
CA SER A 24 2.44 -38.21 4.01
C SER A 24 3.41 -37.76 5.10
N ASN A 25 3.78 -36.48 5.10
CA ASN A 25 4.69 -35.93 6.09
C ASN A 25 3.92 -35.47 7.34
N PRO A 26 4.16 -36.05 8.53
CA PRO A 26 3.44 -35.66 9.75
C PRO A 26 3.61 -34.19 10.10
N ALA A 27 4.78 -33.59 9.79
CA ALA A 27 5.01 -32.16 10.00
C ALA A 27 4.19 -31.27 9.05
N PHE A 28 3.85 -31.76 7.85
CA PHE A 28 2.96 -31.06 6.94
C PHE A 28 1.52 -31.07 7.44
N VAL A 29 1.06 -32.22 7.93
CA VAL A 29 -0.26 -32.35 8.58
C VAL A 29 -0.36 -31.43 9.81
N GLU A 30 0.70 -31.36 10.62
CA GLU A 30 0.76 -30.41 11.74
C GLU A 30 0.70 -28.95 11.27
N ALA A 31 1.44 -28.60 10.21
CA ALA A 31 1.41 -27.26 9.64
C ALA A 31 0.00 -26.87 9.14
N LEU A 32 -0.74 -27.80 8.53
CA LEU A 32 -2.13 -27.59 8.09
C LEU A 32 -3.09 -27.27 9.25
N ARG A 33 -2.84 -27.82 10.44
CA ARG A 33 -3.66 -27.56 11.65
C ARG A 33 -3.52 -26.13 12.17
N HIS A 34 -2.48 -25.38 11.78
CA HIS A 34 -2.35 -23.99 12.20
C HIS A 34 -3.51 -23.14 11.67
N ARG A 35 -4.28 -22.53 12.57
CA ARG A 35 -5.39 -21.64 12.24
C ARG A 35 -4.95 -20.32 11.57
N ASP A 36 -3.79 -19.78 11.98
CA ASP A 36 -3.23 -18.57 11.38
C ASP A 36 -2.64 -18.88 9.99
N PRO A 37 -3.19 -18.31 8.90
CA PRO A 37 -2.73 -18.59 7.54
C PRO A 37 -1.25 -18.22 7.31
N LYS A 38 -0.73 -17.20 8.01
CA LYS A 38 0.67 -16.79 7.87
C LYS A 38 1.62 -17.84 8.44
N ARG A 39 1.31 -18.35 9.64
CA ARG A 39 2.08 -19.41 10.30
C ARG A 39 2.00 -20.72 9.52
N ARG A 40 0.80 -21.06 9.02
CA ARG A 40 0.59 -22.21 8.13
C ARG A 40 1.51 -22.16 6.91
N PHE A 41 1.49 -21.04 6.18
CA PHE A 41 2.36 -20.85 5.02
C PHE A 41 3.84 -20.98 5.36
N ASP A 42 4.31 -20.31 6.42
CA ASP A 42 5.71 -20.35 6.80
C ASP A 42 6.15 -21.75 7.27
N GLY A 43 5.26 -22.53 7.88
CA GLY A 43 5.49 -23.94 8.22
C GLY A 43 5.66 -24.81 6.97
N ILE A 44 4.70 -24.75 6.04
CA ILE A 44 4.74 -25.49 4.77
C ILE A 44 5.98 -25.13 3.94
N TRP A 45 6.27 -23.83 3.82
CA TRP A 45 7.43 -23.35 3.07
C TRP A 45 8.75 -23.90 3.62
N ARG A 46 8.92 -24.00 4.95
CA ARG A 46 10.14 -24.56 5.56
C ARG A 46 10.33 -26.04 5.23
N LEU A 47 9.25 -26.79 5.08
CA LEU A 47 9.27 -28.21 4.71
C LEU A 47 9.56 -28.39 3.21
N CYS A 48 9.01 -27.51 2.36
CA CYS A 48 9.19 -27.60 0.91
C CYS A 48 10.54 -27.08 0.43
N LYS A 49 11.08 -26.02 1.05
CA LYS A 49 12.37 -25.41 0.66
C LYS A 49 13.55 -26.39 0.47
N PRO A 50 13.78 -27.40 1.33
CA PRO A 50 14.87 -28.35 1.12
C PRO A 50 14.58 -29.42 0.04
N LYS A 51 13.34 -29.55 -0.42
CA LYS A 51 12.96 -30.52 -1.45
C LYS A 51 13.31 -29.95 -2.83
N LEU A 52 14.28 -30.56 -3.49
CA LEU A 52 14.75 -30.15 -4.82
C LEU A 52 14.26 -31.08 -5.94
N VAL A 53 13.34 -32.00 -5.66
CA VAL A 53 12.74 -32.91 -6.64
C VAL A 53 11.25 -33.01 -6.37
N CYS A 54 10.44 -32.94 -7.42
CA CYS A 54 9.00 -33.17 -7.33
C CYS A 54 8.74 -34.68 -7.43
N GLU A 55 8.62 -35.35 -6.28
CA GLU A 55 8.55 -36.82 -6.20
C GLU A 55 7.43 -37.42 -7.09
N THR A 56 7.80 -38.27 -8.03
CA THR A 56 6.88 -38.99 -8.93
C THR A 56 6.44 -40.32 -8.35
N SER A 57 5.25 -40.73 -8.75
CA SER A 57 4.86 -42.14 -8.77
C SER A 57 5.65 -42.84 -9.89
N MET A 58 6.61 -43.69 -9.57
CA MET A 58 6.83 -44.85 -10.44
C MET A 58 6.00 -45.99 -9.86
N PRO A 59 5.10 -46.62 -10.65
CA PRO A 59 4.62 -47.93 -10.25
C PRO A 59 5.86 -48.82 -10.17
N ALA A 60 6.09 -49.43 -9.01
CA ALA A 60 7.06 -50.50 -8.96
C ALA A 60 6.55 -51.57 -9.95
N GLU A 61 7.33 -51.89 -10.98
CA GLU A 61 7.19 -53.18 -11.64
C GLU A 61 7.25 -54.23 -10.52
N ASP A 62 6.24 -55.10 -10.49
CA ASP A 62 5.99 -56.05 -9.40
C ASP A 62 7.16 -57.03 -9.27
N ASP A 63 8.15 -56.64 -8.45
CA ASP A 63 9.15 -57.54 -7.91
C ASP A 63 8.55 -58.20 -6.67
N GLN A 64 8.33 -59.51 -6.80
CA GLN A 64 7.67 -60.39 -5.84
C GLN A 64 8.31 -60.27 -4.46
N SER A 65 7.66 -59.55 -3.53
CA SER A 65 8.02 -59.63 -2.12
C SER A 65 6.82 -59.35 -1.22
N GLU A 66 6.28 -60.43 -0.65
CA GLU A 66 5.23 -60.45 0.37
C GLU A 66 5.70 -59.77 1.67
N LYS A 67 5.48 -58.46 1.80
CA LYS A 67 5.26 -57.78 3.09
C LYS A 67 4.23 -56.67 2.90
N PRO A 68 3.26 -56.48 3.82
CA PRO A 68 2.30 -55.40 3.73
C PRO A 68 3.04 -54.08 3.97
N LYS A 69 3.51 -53.44 2.90
CA LYS A 69 4.01 -52.06 2.95
C LYS A 69 2.80 -51.16 3.18
N GLU A 70 2.91 -50.27 4.18
CA GLU A 70 1.95 -49.18 4.36
C GLU A 70 1.67 -48.49 3.01
N PRO A 71 0.42 -48.10 2.73
CA PRO A 71 0.09 -47.46 1.46
C PRO A 71 0.97 -46.21 1.31
N ARG A 72 1.88 -46.23 0.33
CA ARG A 72 2.68 -45.06 -0.02
C ARG A 72 1.70 -43.95 -0.39
N HIS A 73 1.52 -43.00 0.52
CA HIS A 73 0.70 -41.83 0.27
C HIS A 73 1.41 -41.01 -0.79
N ASP A 74 0.71 -40.80 -1.91
CA ASP A 74 1.30 -40.30 -3.15
C ASP A 74 0.79 -38.88 -3.46
N HIS A 75 1.69 -37.97 -3.82
CA HIS A 75 1.35 -36.60 -4.23
C HIS A 75 1.18 -36.45 -5.75
N GLY A 76 1.56 -37.48 -6.53
CA GLY A 76 1.44 -37.51 -8.00
C GLY A 76 2.24 -36.40 -8.68
N GLY A 77 3.49 -36.17 -8.24
CA GLY A 77 4.39 -35.19 -8.82
C GLY A 77 4.86 -35.56 -10.21
N CYS A 78 5.68 -34.68 -10.83
CA CYS A 78 6.14 -34.85 -12.21
C CYS A 78 7.62 -35.23 -12.36
N GLY A 79 8.36 -35.47 -11.26
CA GLY A 79 9.72 -36.00 -11.28
C GLY A 79 10.80 -34.93 -11.51
N ASN A 80 10.40 -33.72 -11.90
CA ASN A 80 11.34 -32.67 -12.29
C ASN A 80 12.11 -32.09 -11.11
N VAL A 81 13.39 -31.78 -11.36
CA VAL A 81 14.28 -31.11 -10.41
C VAL A 81 13.84 -29.65 -10.23
N GLN A 82 13.85 -29.20 -8.98
CA GLN A 82 13.46 -27.86 -8.58
C GLN A 82 14.70 -26.98 -8.32
N PRO A 83 14.63 -25.68 -8.67
CA PRO A 83 15.75 -24.78 -8.45
C PRO A 83 15.89 -24.33 -7.00
N GLU A 84 17.12 -24.07 -6.59
CA GLU A 84 17.37 -23.15 -5.48
C GLU A 84 17.15 -21.71 -5.94
N VAL A 85 16.09 -21.07 -5.44
CA VAL A 85 15.75 -19.70 -5.82
C VAL A 85 16.52 -18.68 -4.97
N ARG A 86 17.32 -17.84 -5.64
CA ARG A 86 18.02 -16.70 -5.03
C ARG A 86 17.42 -15.40 -5.52
N ARG A 87 17.49 -14.37 -4.67
CA ARG A 87 17.01 -13.02 -4.97
C ARG A 87 18.18 -12.06 -4.91
N GLU A 88 18.38 -11.34 -6.00
CA GLU A 88 19.36 -10.26 -6.13
C GLU A 88 18.61 -8.98 -6.53
N ALA A 89 18.39 -8.10 -5.55
CA ALA A 89 17.57 -6.88 -5.69
C ALA A 89 16.15 -7.16 -6.25
N LEU A 90 15.94 -6.92 -7.55
CA LEU A 90 14.66 -7.15 -8.27
C LEU A 90 14.63 -8.45 -9.07
N LYS A 91 15.77 -9.12 -9.26
CA LYS A 91 15.89 -10.33 -10.07
C LYS A 91 15.80 -11.58 -9.19
N LEU A 92 15.21 -12.63 -9.75
CA LEU A 92 15.20 -13.98 -9.18
C LEU A 92 16.03 -14.89 -10.09
N THR A 93 16.92 -15.68 -9.51
CA THR A 93 17.76 -16.64 -10.22
C THR A 93 17.52 -18.02 -9.63
N GLY A 94 17.26 -19.01 -10.48
CA GLY A 94 17.17 -20.41 -10.10
C GLY A 94 18.50 -21.12 -10.38
N THR A 95 18.94 -21.96 -9.46
CA THR A 95 20.09 -22.84 -9.65
C THR A 95 19.62 -24.30 -9.60
N TRP A 96 19.74 -25.03 -10.70
CA TRP A 96 19.44 -26.45 -10.78
C TRP A 96 20.73 -27.25 -10.58
N LYS A 97 20.74 -28.14 -9.59
CA LYS A 97 21.87 -29.03 -9.32
C LYS A 97 21.59 -30.39 -9.95
N ALA A 98 22.61 -31.00 -10.54
CA ALA A 98 22.54 -32.39 -10.99
C ALA A 98 22.30 -33.32 -9.80
N GLN A 99 21.53 -34.39 -10.02
CA GLN A 99 21.21 -35.36 -8.99
C GLN A 99 22.45 -36.22 -8.70
N LYS A 100 22.75 -36.46 -7.41
CA LYS A 100 23.83 -37.39 -7.02
C LYS A 100 23.44 -38.80 -7.44
N GLY A 101 24.16 -39.40 -8.38
CA GLY A 101 23.96 -40.77 -8.83
C GLY A 101 23.89 -40.96 -10.36
N ASP A 102 23.80 -39.90 -11.15
CA ASP A 102 23.96 -40.00 -12.61
C ASP A 102 25.45 -39.94 -12.98
N GLU A 103 26.05 -41.10 -13.23
CA GLU A 103 27.46 -41.24 -13.65
C GLU A 103 27.76 -40.47 -14.97
N GLU A 104 26.74 -40.21 -15.81
CA GLU A 104 26.86 -39.38 -17.02
C GLU A 104 26.88 -37.86 -16.74
N HIS A 105 26.41 -37.42 -15.58
CA HIS A 105 26.30 -36.01 -15.18
C HIS A 105 27.21 -35.65 -13.99
N GLU A 106 28.10 -36.54 -13.56
CA GLU A 106 29.16 -36.25 -12.59
C GLU A 106 30.19 -35.27 -13.19
N GLY A 107 29.89 -33.97 -13.10
CA GLY A 107 30.79 -32.90 -13.53
C GLY A 107 30.11 -31.70 -14.17
N GLN A 108 28.81 -31.77 -14.48
CA GLN A 108 28.10 -30.61 -15.02
C GLN A 108 27.90 -29.55 -13.94
N GLN A 109 28.42 -28.35 -14.20
CA GLN A 109 28.23 -27.20 -13.33
C GLN A 109 26.73 -26.91 -13.17
N ALA A 110 26.33 -26.59 -11.93
CA ALA A 110 24.94 -26.27 -11.62
C ALA A 110 24.40 -25.17 -12.55
N GLU A 111 23.32 -25.47 -13.26
CA GLU A 111 22.77 -24.58 -14.27
C GLU A 111 22.07 -23.40 -13.59
N LYS A 112 22.51 -22.18 -13.90
CA LYS A 112 21.93 -20.94 -13.37
C LYS A 112 21.09 -20.27 -14.45
N LYS A 113 19.78 -20.18 -14.23
CA LYS A 113 18.84 -19.50 -15.13
C LYS A 113 18.08 -18.38 -14.40
N PRO A 114 17.87 -17.22 -15.02
CA PRO A 114 16.99 -16.19 -14.46
C PRO A 114 15.53 -16.69 -14.49
N ILE A 115 14.80 -16.45 -13.40
CA ILE A 115 13.35 -16.71 -13.34
C ILE A 115 12.66 -15.41 -13.76
N THR A 116 12.13 -15.37 -14.97
CA THR A 116 11.42 -14.20 -15.48
C THR A 116 10.06 -14.05 -14.80
N PRO A 117 9.49 -12.82 -14.75
CA PRO A 117 8.14 -12.62 -14.24
C PRO A 117 7.10 -13.48 -14.98
N GLN A 118 7.27 -13.68 -16.29
CA GLN A 118 6.39 -14.52 -17.10
C GLN A 118 6.45 -15.99 -16.67
N MET A 119 7.64 -16.54 -16.41
CA MET A 119 7.79 -17.90 -15.90
C MET A 119 7.10 -18.05 -14.55
N ALA A 120 7.35 -17.14 -13.61
CA ALA A 120 6.70 -17.17 -12.30
C ALA A 120 5.17 -17.07 -12.41
N LEU A 121 4.66 -16.27 -13.34
CA LEU A 121 3.22 -16.14 -13.59
C LEU A 121 2.61 -17.45 -14.08
N GLN A 122 3.29 -18.16 -14.98
CA GLN A 122 2.85 -19.45 -15.49
C GLN A 122 2.82 -20.50 -14.37
N VAL A 123 3.86 -20.57 -13.54
CA VAL A 123 3.89 -21.46 -12.37
C VAL A 123 2.70 -21.19 -11.46
N PHE A 124 2.44 -19.92 -11.14
CA PHE A 124 1.36 -19.53 -10.23
C PHE A 124 -0.04 -19.80 -10.78
N ARG A 125 -0.23 -19.74 -12.10
CA ARG A 125 -1.49 -20.12 -12.76
C ARG A 125 -1.76 -21.62 -12.71
N ASN A 126 -0.72 -22.44 -12.67
CA ASN A 126 -0.85 -23.90 -12.60
C ASN A 126 -1.20 -24.41 -11.19
N ILE A 127 -1.09 -23.57 -10.17
CA ILE A 127 -1.42 -23.97 -8.79
C ILE A 127 -2.94 -24.17 -8.67
N SER A 128 -3.35 -25.34 -8.15
CA SER A 128 -4.75 -25.66 -7.92
C SER A 128 -5.37 -24.76 -6.82
N THR A 129 -6.69 -24.55 -6.88
CA THR A 129 -7.41 -23.75 -5.86
C THR A 129 -7.36 -24.40 -4.48
N GLU A 130 -7.26 -25.73 -4.43
CA GLU A 130 -7.09 -26.50 -3.21
C GLU A 130 -5.71 -26.26 -2.58
N ASP A 131 -4.64 -26.29 -3.38
CA ASP A 131 -3.28 -26.02 -2.91
C ASP A 131 -3.12 -24.58 -2.42
N ILE A 132 -3.75 -23.61 -3.08
CA ILE A 132 -3.82 -22.22 -2.63
C ILE A 132 -4.40 -22.15 -1.21
N LYS A 133 -5.52 -22.86 -0.96
CA LYS A 133 -6.15 -22.91 0.37
C LYS A 133 -5.29 -23.65 1.39
N LYS A 134 -4.67 -24.78 1.02
CA LYS A 134 -3.76 -25.56 1.88
C LYS A 134 -2.58 -24.69 2.35
N MET A 135 -2.00 -23.89 1.45
CA MET A 135 -0.93 -22.94 1.76
C MET A 135 -1.37 -21.76 2.65
N GLY A 136 -2.66 -21.58 2.91
CA GLY A 136 -3.18 -20.44 3.68
C GLY A 136 -3.29 -19.15 2.87
N LEU A 137 -3.43 -19.25 1.54
CA LEU A 137 -3.77 -18.13 0.66
C LEU A 137 -5.27 -18.14 0.35
N SER A 138 -5.78 -16.98 -0.10
CA SER A 138 -7.20 -16.83 -0.44
C SER A 138 -7.39 -16.83 -1.95
N ASN A 139 -8.30 -17.68 -2.43
CA ASN A 139 -8.66 -17.73 -3.84
C ASN A 139 -9.40 -16.47 -4.32
N ASP A 140 -10.17 -15.83 -3.44
CA ASP A 140 -11.06 -14.73 -3.84
C ASP A 140 -10.37 -13.36 -3.70
N TYR A 141 -9.44 -13.23 -2.75
CA TYR A 141 -8.81 -11.95 -2.42
C TYR A 141 -7.30 -11.88 -2.65
N ALA A 142 -6.60 -13.02 -2.74
CA ALA A 142 -5.13 -13.03 -2.73
C ALA A 142 -4.54 -14.21 -3.51
N ARG A 143 -4.92 -14.35 -4.78
CA ARG A 143 -4.33 -15.39 -5.63
C ARG A 143 -2.84 -15.15 -5.90
N PRO A 144 -1.99 -16.19 -5.93
CA PRO A 144 -0.55 -16.07 -6.15
C PRO A 144 -0.17 -15.28 -7.41
N GLU A 145 -0.89 -15.49 -8.51
CA GLU A 145 -0.60 -14.85 -9.79
C GLU A 145 -0.81 -13.32 -9.76
N TRP A 146 -1.67 -12.81 -8.88
CA TRP A 146 -1.91 -11.36 -8.74
C TRP A 146 -0.76 -10.62 -8.08
N MET A 147 0.22 -11.33 -7.51
CA MET A 147 1.44 -10.71 -7.00
C MET A 147 2.35 -10.19 -8.12
N ILE A 148 2.14 -10.66 -9.36
CA ILE A 148 2.84 -10.23 -10.57
C ILE A 148 1.93 -9.22 -11.30
N ILE A 149 2.44 -8.00 -11.49
CA ILE A 149 1.66 -6.90 -12.06
C ILE A 149 1.66 -7.03 -13.58
N THR A 150 0.51 -7.37 -14.15
CA THR A 150 0.26 -7.32 -15.60
C THR A 150 -0.47 -6.04 -16.00
N VAL A 151 -1.35 -5.55 -15.13
CA VAL A 151 -2.10 -4.29 -15.30
C VAL A 151 -1.80 -3.40 -14.10
N LEU A 152 -1.16 -2.25 -14.36
CA LEU A 152 -0.83 -1.27 -13.31
C LEU A 152 -1.95 -0.22 -13.22
N PRO A 153 -2.67 -0.11 -12.09
CA PRO A 153 -3.70 0.91 -11.93
C PRO A 153 -3.09 2.31 -11.82
N VAL A 154 -3.67 3.27 -12.54
CA VAL A 154 -3.24 4.67 -12.50
C VAL A 154 -4.12 5.44 -11.51
N PRO A 155 -3.56 6.04 -10.44
CA PRO A 155 -4.36 6.78 -9.48
C PRO A 155 -4.91 8.08 -10.06
N PRO A 156 -6.10 8.54 -9.61
CA PRO A 156 -6.73 9.75 -10.12
C PRO A 156 -6.03 11.03 -9.63
N PRO A 157 -6.27 12.20 -10.27
CA PRO A 157 -5.63 13.47 -9.92
C PRO A 157 -5.65 13.87 -8.42
N PRO A 158 -6.70 13.61 -7.62
CA PRO A 158 -6.68 13.92 -6.18
C PRO A 158 -5.58 13.21 -5.37
N VAL A 159 -5.06 12.07 -5.86
CA VAL A 159 -3.95 11.34 -5.25
C VAL A 159 -2.59 11.86 -5.73
N ARG A 160 -2.56 12.48 -6.91
CA ARG A 160 -1.39 13.03 -7.61
C ARG A 160 -1.65 14.49 -8.06
N PRO A 161 -1.84 15.43 -7.12
CA PRO A 161 -2.29 16.78 -7.43
C PRO A 161 -1.23 17.55 -8.22
N SER A 162 -1.66 18.29 -9.24
CA SER A 162 -0.81 19.26 -9.92
C SER A 162 -0.88 20.62 -9.23
N ILE A 163 0.23 21.36 -9.26
CA ILE A 163 0.34 22.71 -8.71
C ILE A 163 0.58 23.67 -9.88
N SER A 164 -0.31 24.63 -10.06
CA SER A 164 -0.13 25.73 -11.02
C SER A 164 0.27 27.00 -10.26
N MET A 165 1.38 27.62 -10.65
CA MET A 165 1.86 28.85 -9.98
C MET A 165 0.94 30.06 -10.23
N ASP A 166 0.31 30.16 -11.41
CA ASP A 166 -0.55 31.30 -11.81
C ASP A 166 -1.90 30.88 -12.43
N GLY A 167 -2.73 30.14 -11.68
CA GLY A 167 -4.17 30.05 -11.97
C GLY A 167 -4.59 29.65 -13.40
N GLY A 168 -3.84 28.76 -14.07
CA GLY A 168 -4.21 28.18 -15.36
C GLY A 168 -3.19 28.38 -16.50
N ASN A 169 -2.53 29.55 -16.56
CA ASN A 169 -1.59 29.92 -17.62
C ASN A 169 -0.11 29.87 -17.21
N GLY A 170 0.20 29.72 -15.92
CA GLY A 170 1.57 29.57 -15.43
C GLY A 170 2.17 28.17 -15.65
N MET A 171 3.48 28.05 -15.41
CA MET A 171 4.18 26.76 -15.40
C MET A 171 3.51 25.78 -14.42
N ARG A 172 3.22 24.57 -14.90
CA ARG A 172 2.60 23.50 -14.09
C ARG A 172 3.68 22.61 -13.48
N GLY A 173 3.69 22.54 -12.15
CA GLY A 173 4.45 21.55 -11.39
C GLY A 173 3.58 20.31 -11.17
N GLU A 174 3.90 19.22 -11.87
CA GLU A 174 3.19 17.95 -11.69
C GLU A 174 3.69 17.20 -10.46
N ASP A 175 2.86 16.32 -9.91
CA ASP A 175 3.24 15.46 -8.79
C ASP A 175 4.34 14.45 -9.18
N ASP A 176 5.19 14.08 -8.23
CA ASP A 176 6.24 13.07 -8.37
C ASP A 176 5.73 11.73 -8.97
N LEU A 177 4.53 11.30 -8.59
CA LEU A 177 3.90 10.09 -9.14
C LEU A 177 3.56 10.25 -10.61
N THR A 178 3.10 11.43 -11.04
CA THR A 178 2.79 11.71 -12.45
C THR A 178 4.05 11.63 -13.31
N TYR A 179 5.17 12.22 -12.85
CA TYR A 179 6.45 12.10 -13.56
C TYR A 179 6.89 10.65 -13.71
N LYS A 180 6.81 9.87 -12.62
CA LYS A 180 7.23 8.47 -12.64
C LYS A 180 6.33 7.59 -13.51
N LEU A 181 5.02 7.84 -13.53
CA LEU A 181 4.09 7.19 -14.45
C LEU A 181 4.44 7.49 -15.91
N GLY A 182 4.84 8.72 -16.22
CA GLY A 182 5.35 9.08 -17.55
C GLY A 182 6.59 8.26 -17.95
N ASP A 183 7.54 8.03 -17.02
CA ASP A 183 8.69 7.16 -17.28
C ASP A 183 8.27 5.70 -17.51
N ILE A 184 7.32 5.18 -16.71
CA ILE A 184 6.81 3.81 -16.86
C ILE A 184 6.19 3.61 -18.24
N ILE A 185 5.37 4.56 -18.71
CA ILE A 185 4.72 4.49 -20.02
C ILE A 185 5.78 4.52 -21.13
N ARG A 186 6.80 5.39 -21.03
CA ARG A 186 7.91 5.43 -21.99
C ARG A 186 8.69 4.13 -22.03
N ALA A 187 9.07 3.59 -20.87
CA ALA A 187 9.79 2.33 -20.77
C ALA A 187 8.98 1.17 -21.36
N ASN A 188 7.68 1.10 -21.06
CA ASN A 188 6.77 0.09 -21.60
C ASN A 188 6.63 0.20 -23.13
N GLY A 189 6.54 1.43 -23.66
CA GLY A 189 6.52 1.69 -25.10
C GLY A 189 7.81 1.27 -25.81
N ASN A 190 8.97 1.37 -25.14
CA ASN A 190 10.25 0.90 -25.67
C ASN A 190 10.30 -0.62 -25.73
N VAL A 191 9.91 -1.32 -24.65
CA VAL A 191 9.83 -2.79 -24.64
C VAL A 191 8.94 -3.30 -25.77
N LYS A 192 7.74 -2.71 -25.90
CA LYS A 192 6.79 -3.09 -26.96
C LYS A 192 7.35 -2.89 -28.37
N ARG A 193 8.09 -1.80 -28.61
CA ARG A 193 8.71 -1.55 -29.92
C ARG A 193 9.83 -2.54 -30.20
N CYS A 194 10.73 -2.77 -29.24
CA CYS A 194 11.82 -3.74 -29.40
C CYS A 194 11.30 -5.15 -29.69
N ASP A 195 10.20 -5.55 -29.06
CA ASP A 195 9.55 -6.84 -29.31
C ASP A 195 8.96 -6.93 -30.73
N LEU A 196 8.27 -5.88 -31.19
CA LEU A 196 7.69 -5.82 -32.55
C LEU A 196 8.74 -5.77 -33.65
N ASP A 197 9.84 -5.04 -33.42
CA ASP A 197 10.92 -4.87 -34.38
C ASP A 197 11.84 -6.12 -34.47
N GLY A 198 11.58 -7.15 -33.65
CA GLY A 198 12.40 -8.36 -33.61
C GLY A 198 13.82 -8.10 -33.09
N SER A 199 13.96 -7.14 -32.15
CA SER A 199 15.25 -6.77 -31.59
C SER A 199 15.93 -7.95 -30.88
N PRO A 200 17.27 -7.98 -30.81
CA PRO A 200 18.00 -8.99 -30.06
C PRO A 200 17.50 -9.15 -28.61
N GLN A 201 17.42 -10.40 -28.12
CA GLN A 201 16.87 -10.71 -26.79
C GLN A 201 17.57 -9.97 -25.64
N HIS A 202 18.89 -9.74 -25.74
CA HIS A 202 19.62 -9.01 -24.71
C HIS A 202 19.14 -7.56 -24.55
N LEU A 203 18.78 -6.88 -25.65
CA LEU A 203 18.25 -5.52 -25.61
C LEU A 203 16.84 -5.50 -25.02
N ILE A 204 16.00 -6.46 -25.38
CA ILE A 204 14.66 -6.60 -24.80
C ILE A 204 14.77 -6.76 -23.28
N GLN A 205 15.67 -7.63 -22.80
CA GLN A 205 15.92 -7.82 -21.37
C GLN A 205 16.40 -6.55 -20.66
N GLU A 206 17.23 -5.72 -21.31
CA GLU A 206 17.64 -4.43 -20.74
C GLU A 206 16.45 -3.48 -20.56
N PHE A 207 15.59 -3.35 -21.57
CA PHE A 207 14.38 -2.52 -21.47
C PHE A 207 13.36 -3.08 -20.48
N GLU A 208 13.21 -4.40 -20.37
CA GLU A 208 12.39 -5.05 -19.35
C GLU A 208 12.92 -4.76 -17.94
N ASN A 209 14.24 -4.84 -17.73
CA ASN A 209 14.87 -4.51 -16.45
C ASN A 209 14.64 -3.04 -16.08
N LEU A 210 14.70 -2.14 -17.07
CA LEU A 210 14.41 -0.73 -16.87
C LEU A 210 12.95 -0.50 -16.48
N LEU A 211 12.00 -1.13 -17.19
CA LEU A 211 10.58 -1.07 -16.85
C LEU A 211 10.33 -1.58 -15.42
N GLN A 212 10.92 -2.72 -15.07
CA GLN A 212 10.84 -3.30 -13.73
C GLN A 212 11.40 -2.35 -12.66
N PHE A 213 12.51 -1.66 -12.93
CA PHE A 213 13.05 -0.63 -12.05
C PHE A 213 12.09 0.55 -11.85
N HIS A 214 11.48 1.07 -12.92
CA HIS A 214 10.55 2.19 -12.83
C HIS A 214 9.28 1.82 -12.04
N VAL A 215 8.71 0.64 -12.27
CA VAL A 215 7.53 0.14 -11.52
C VAL A 215 7.89 -0.10 -10.05
N ALA A 216 9.06 -0.67 -9.77
CA ALA A 216 9.50 -0.91 -8.39
C ALA A 216 9.70 0.40 -7.61
N THR A 217 10.41 1.37 -8.20
CA THR A 217 10.70 2.67 -7.56
C THR A 217 9.50 3.60 -7.46
N TYR A 218 8.47 3.40 -8.30
CA TYR A 218 7.16 4.05 -8.14
C TYR A 218 6.47 3.66 -6.83
N MET A 219 6.50 2.36 -6.50
CA MET A 219 5.91 1.84 -5.27
C MET A 219 6.79 2.11 -4.05
N ASP A 220 8.10 1.87 -4.17
CA ASP A 220 9.10 2.02 -3.12
C ASP A 220 10.44 2.45 -3.70
N ASN A 221 10.84 3.69 -3.44
CA ASN A 221 12.11 4.24 -3.94
C ASN A 221 13.31 3.92 -3.02
N ASN A 222 13.10 3.27 -1.88
CA ASN A 222 14.15 2.97 -0.90
C ASN A 222 14.42 1.46 -0.85
N ILE A 223 14.63 0.84 -2.01
CA ILE A 223 14.96 -0.58 -2.13
C ILE A 223 16.47 -0.75 -1.96
N ALA A 224 16.88 -1.61 -1.02
CA ALA A 224 18.29 -1.89 -0.77
C ALA A 224 18.98 -2.51 -2.00
N GLY A 225 20.20 -2.03 -2.29
CA GLY A 225 21.01 -2.51 -3.41
C GLY A 225 20.61 -1.95 -4.79
N LEU A 226 19.68 -0.99 -4.85
CA LEU A 226 19.31 -0.29 -6.08
C LEU A 226 19.58 1.22 -5.95
N PRO A 227 19.96 1.89 -7.05
CA PRO A 227 20.02 3.34 -7.08
C PRO A 227 18.63 3.94 -6.88
N GLN A 228 18.56 5.07 -6.18
CA GLN A 228 17.31 5.80 -6.02
C GLN A 228 16.92 6.49 -7.33
N ALA A 229 15.63 6.47 -7.66
CA ALA A 229 15.10 7.30 -8.73
C ALA A 229 15.11 8.77 -8.31
N LEU A 230 15.82 9.60 -9.08
CA LEU A 230 15.94 11.03 -8.85
C LEU A 230 15.07 11.80 -9.85
N GLN A 231 14.55 12.94 -9.41
CA GLN A 231 13.93 13.94 -10.27
C GLN A 231 15.02 14.70 -11.04
N LYS A 232 14.65 15.47 -12.06
CA LYS A 232 15.58 16.34 -12.82
C LYS A 232 16.40 17.28 -11.94
N SER A 233 15.88 17.66 -10.77
CA SER A 233 16.55 18.49 -9.77
C SER A 233 17.54 17.74 -8.86
N GLY A 234 17.73 16.43 -9.06
CA GLY A 234 18.55 15.58 -8.18
C GLY A 234 17.86 15.13 -6.89
N ARG A 235 16.65 15.63 -6.58
CA ARG A 235 15.87 15.20 -5.42
C ARG A 235 15.30 13.79 -5.63
N PRO A 236 15.33 12.88 -4.62
CA PRO A 236 14.65 11.60 -4.72
C PRO A 236 13.14 11.73 -4.92
N VAL A 237 12.59 10.95 -5.86
CA VAL A 237 11.15 10.91 -6.15
C VAL A 237 10.40 10.32 -4.96
N LYS A 238 9.32 10.99 -4.51
CA LYS A 238 8.47 10.49 -3.42
C LYS A 238 7.52 9.37 -3.88
N SER A 239 7.95 8.12 -3.65
CA SER A 239 7.16 6.90 -3.88
C SER A 239 5.91 6.79 -3.00
N ILE A 240 4.98 5.89 -3.38
CA ILE A 240 3.74 5.64 -2.62
C ILE A 240 4.04 5.19 -1.19
N ARG A 241 4.98 4.26 -0.99
CA ARG A 241 5.35 3.80 0.35
C ARG A 241 5.90 4.93 1.22
N ALA A 242 6.69 5.83 0.64
CA ALA A 242 7.22 7.00 1.35
C ALA A 242 6.12 7.99 1.78
N ARG A 243 5.01 8.08 1.03
CA ARG A 243 3.85 8.91 1.43
C ARG A 243 3.06 8.29 2.59
N LEU A 244 3.07 6.97 2.72
CA LEU A 244 2.33 6.26 3.78
C LEU A 244 3.11 6.16 5.09
N LYS A 245 4.42 5.88 5.00
CA LYS A 245 5.30 5.68 6.16
C LYS A 245 5.97 6.98 6.62
N GLY A 246 6.51 6.96 7.84
CA GLY A 246 7.29 8.05 8.41
C GLY A 246 6.47 8.94 9.36
N LYS A 247 7.16 9.88 10.01
CA LYS A 247 6.56 10.82 10.98
C LYS A 247 5.54 11.74 10.33
N GLU A 248 5.88 12.27 9.16
CA GLU A 248 5.03 13.12 8.32
C GLU A 248 4.23 12.32 7.27
N GLY A 249 4.26 10.98 7.34
CA GLY A 249 3.50 10.13 6.43
C GLY A 249 2.02 10.09 6.79
N ARG A 250 1.18 9.63 5.86
CA ARG A 250 -0.28 9.63 5.99
C ARG A 250 -0.79 8.95 7.27
N LEU A 251 -0.24 7.81 7.68
CA LEU A 251 -0.74 7.11 8.86
C LEU A 251 -0.55 7.93 10.13
N ARG A 252 0.67 8.41 10.39
CA ARG A 252 0.97 9.12 11.64
C ARG A 252 0.57 10.61 11.58
N GLY A 253 0.87 11.27 10.47
CA GLY A 253 0.73 12.72 10.33
C GLY A 253 -0.62 13.20 9.80
N ASN A 254 -1.51 12.32 9.32
CA ASN A 254 -2.84 12.71 8.85
C ASN A 254 -3.98 11.93 9.49
N LEU A 255 -3.77 10.63 9.78
CA LEU A 255 -4.81 9.79 10.40
C LEU A 255 -4.72 9.78 11.93
N MET A 256 -3.53 9.64 12.52
CA MET A 256 -3.37 9.62 13.98
C MET A 256 -3.31 11.02 14.61
N GLY A 257 -2.71 11.98 13.93
CA GLY A 257 -2.66 13.37 14.37
C GLY A 257 -2.99 14.26 13.18
N LYS A 258 -4.11 14.97 13.23
CA LYS A 258 -4.50 15.92 12.20
C LYS A 258 -4.45 17.33 12.78
N ARG A 259 -4.19 18.33 11.93
CA ARG A 259 -4.46 19.72 12.28
C ARG A 259 -5.97 19.88 12.44
N VAL A 260 -6.37 20.53 13.52
CA VAL A 260 -7.76 20.77 13.88
C VAL A 260 -8.04 22.26 13.82
N ASP A 261 -9.20 22.60 13.30
CA ASP A 261 -9.72 23.97 13.36
C ASP A 261 -10.27 24.26 14.76
N PHE A 262 -10.61 25.52 15.05
CA PHE A 262 -11.15 25.97 16.36
C PHE A 262 -10.23 25.71 17.56
N SER A 263 -8.91 25.82 17.35
CA SER A 263 -7.92 25.73 18.42
C SER A 263 -6.99 26.94 18.41
N ALA A 264 -6.47 27.31 19.57
CA ALA A 264 -5.50 28.37 19.74
C ALA A 264 -4.39 27.94 20.71
N ARG A 265 -3.23 28.58 20.62
CA ARG A 265 -2.08 28.33 21.49
C ARG A 265 -1.41 29.65 21.87
N THR A 266 -1.14 29.82 23.15
CA THR A 266 -0.38 30.95 23.70
C THR A 266 0.45 30.50 24.91
N VAL A 267 1.32 31.38 25.42
CA VAL A 267 2.11 31.16 26.64
C VAL A 267 1.20 31.26 27.86
N ILE A 268 1.45 30.41 28.87
CA ILE A 268 0.72 30.39 30.14
C ILE A 268 1.34 31.34 31.17
N THR A 269 0.49 31.92 32.01
CA THR A 269 0.87 32.72 33.20
C THR A 269 -0.09 32.35 34.33
N GLY A 270 0.42 32.24 35.56
CA GLY A 270 -0.42 31.94 36.73
C GLY A 270 -1.17 33.18 37.22
N ASP A 271 -2.46 33.02 37.54
CA ASP A 271 -3.30 34.04 38.17
C ASP A 271 -3.98 33.44 39.42
N PRO A 272 -3.71 33.95 40.64
CA PRO A 272 -4.28 33.42 41.87
C PRO A 272 -5.77 33.76 42.05
N ASN A 273 -6.35 34.63 41.22
CA ASN A 273 -7.75 35.07 41.34
C ASN A 273 -8.72 34.20 40.51
N LEU A 274 -8.21 33.24 39.74
CA LEU A 274 -9.04 32.32 38.95
C LEU A 274 -9.38 31.06 39.75
N SER A 275 -10.58 30.55 39.52
CA SER A 275 -11.04 29.28 40.08
C SER A 275 -10.30 28.10 39.45
N LEU A 276 -10.35 26.92 40.08
CA LEU A 276 -9.62 25.73 39.62
C LEU A 276 -10.04 25.26 38.22
N ASP A 277 -11.29 25.48 37.86
CA ASP A 277 -11.93 25.10 36.59
C ASP A 277 -11.95 26.24 35.56
N GLU A 278 -11.39 27.41 35.88
CA GLU A 278 -11.34 28.56 34.99
C GLU A 278 -10.03 28.67 34.22
N VAL A 279 -10.11 29.24 33.02
CA VAL A 279 -8.95 29.59 32.20
C VAL A 279 -9.10 31.00 31.64
N GLY A 280 -8.11 31.87 31.92
CA GLY A 280 -8.08 33.20 31.35
C GLY A 280 -7.80 33.18 29.85
N VAL A 281 -8.78 33.55 29.03
CA VAL A 281 -8.62 33.61 27.57
C VAL A 281 -8.44 35.06 27.10
N PRO A 282 -7.33 35.40 26.41
CA PRO A 282 -7.13 36.73 25.86
C PRO A 282 -8.25 37.13 24.90
N ARG A 283 -8.70 38.39 24.98
CA ARG A 283 -9.75 38.93 24.08
C ARG A 283 -9.41 38.78 22.59
N SER A 284 -8.14 38.78 22.22
CA SER A 284 -7.69 38.54 20.84
C SER A 284 -8.02 37.12 20.35
N ILE A 285 -7.86 36.11 21.22
CA ILE A 285 -8.22 34.72 20.95
C ILE A 285 -9.73 34.54 21.02
N ALA A 286 -10.40 35.14 22.02
CA ALA A 286 -11.84 35.04 22.18
C ALA A 286 -12.63 35.64 21.00
N LYS A 287 -12.12 36.73 20.41
CA LYS A 287 -12.65 37.30 19.15
C LYS A 287 -12.34 36.43 17.94
N THR A 288 -11.41 35.48 18.03
CA THR A 288 -11.02 34.64 16.89
C THR A 288 -11.79 33.33 16.87
N LEU A 289 -11.84 32.64 18.02
CA LEU A 289 -12.55 31.39 18.20
C LEU A 289 -14.06 31.65 18.20
N THR A 290 -14.81 30.72 17.63
CA THR A 290 -16.26 30.84 17.53
C THR A 290 -16.95 29.55 17.91
N TYR A 291 -18.16 29.68 18.41
CA TYR A 291 -19.05 28.58 18.72
C TYR A 291 -20.34 28.73 17.90
N PRO A 292 -20.76 27.72 17.12
CA PRO A 292 -21.99 27.77 16.34
C PRO A 292 -23.20 27.54 17.26
N GLU A 293 -23.86 28.61 17.67
CA GLU A 293 -25.08 28.53 18.48
C GLU A 293 -26.33 28.57 17.59
N THR A 294 -27.26 27.65 17.81
CA THR A 294 -28.52 27.61 17.05
C THR A 294 -29.51 28.61 17.63
N VAL A 295 -30.16 29.38 16.77
CA VAL A 295 -31.15 30.39 17.14
C VAL A 295 -32.43 29.70 17.61
N THR A 296 -32.78 29.94 18.87
CA THR A 296 -33.96 29.45 19.56
C THR A 296 -34.77 30.64 20.11
N PRO A 297 -36.03 30.44 20.51
CA PRO A 297 -36.83 31.50 21.14
C PRO A 297 -36.18 32.11 22.39
N TYR A 298 -35.34 31.35 23.10
CA TYR A 298 -34.72 31.79 24.35
C TYR A 298 -33.48 32.66 24.13
N ASN A 299 -32.71 32.43 23.07
CA ASN A 299 -31.43 33.12 22.84
C ASN A 299 -31.48 34.15 21.70
N ILE A 300 -32.59 34.25 20.96
CA ILE A 300 -32.71 35.13 19.78
C ILE A 300 -32.35 36.59 20.07
N GLN A 301 -32.79 37.12 21.21
CA GLN A 301 -32.48 38.51 21.60
C GLN A 301 -30.98 38.70 21.86
N LYS A 302 -30.36 37.75 22.59
CA LYS A 302 -28.92 37.74 22.88
C LYS A 302 -28.12 37.63 21.58
N LEU A 303 -28.45 36.68 20.72
CA LEU A 303 -27.75 36.45 19.45
C LEU A 303 -27.89 37.64 18.50
N HIS A 304 -29.05 38.29 18.46
CA HIS A 304 -29.26 39.50 17.67
C HIS A 304 -28.34 40.64 18.12
N GLN A 305 -28.16 40.81 19.44
CA GLN A 305 -27.21 41.79 19.97
C GLN A 305 -25.75 41.45 19.61
N LEU A 306 -25.35 40.18 19.67
CA LEU A 306 -23.99 39.76 19.29
C LEU A 306 -23.70 39.99 17.80
N VAL A 307 -24.69 39.77 16.94
CA VAL A 307 -24.59 40.07 15.50
C VAL A 307 -24.50 41.57 15.26
N LYS A 308 -25.24 42.38 16.02
CA LYS A 308 -25.19 43.86 15.96
C LYS A 308 -23.83 44.41 16.40
N ASN A 309 -23.22 43.83 17.44
CA ASN A 309 -21.87 44.17 17.89
C ASN A 309 -20.80 43.78 16.85
N GLY A 310 -21.07 42.76 16.05
CA GLY A 310 -20.22 42.33 14.94
C GLY A 310 -18.93 41.62 15.37
N PRO A 311 -17.95 41.46 14.45
CA PRO A 311 -16.76 40.64 14.70
C PRO A 311 -15.62 41.35 15.43
N ASN A 312 -15.66 42.68 15.54
CA ASN A 312 -14.56 43.47 16.11
C ASN A 312 -14.70 43.69 17.62
N GLU A 313 -15.94 43.66 18.14
CA GLU A 313 -16.26 43.86 19.54
C GLU A 313 -16.50 42.51 20.24
N HIS A 314 -16.20 42.45 21.54
CA HIS A 314 -16.47 41.26 22.36
C HIS A 314 -17.34 41.69 23.55
N PRO A 315 -18.47 41.00 23.81
CA PRO A 315 -19.01 39.84 23.08
C PRO A 315 -19.61 40.19 21.71
N GLY A 316 -19.36 39.36 20.68
CA GLY A 316 -19.77 39.59 19.30
C GLY A 316 -19.90 38.30 18.49
N ALA A 317 -20.04 38.41 17.17
CA ALA A 317 -20.17 37.26 16.26
C ALA A 317 -19.47 37.49 14.92
N LYS A 318 -19.09 36.39 14.25
CA LYS A 318 -18.40 36.44 12.94
C LYS A 318 -19.27 36.07 11.76
N TYR A 319 -20.05 35.01 11.90
CA TYR A 319 -20.82 34.46 10.79
C TYR A 319 -22.26 34.16 11.21
N VAL A 320 -23.18 34.32 10.25
CA VAL A 320 -24.55 33.84 10.36
C VAL A 320 -24.78 32.82 9.24
N ILE A 321 -25.23 31.64 9.59
CA ILE A 321 -25.51 30.53 8.68
C ILE A 321 -27.03 30.38 8.61
N ARG A 322 -27.59 30.57 7.41
CA ARG A 322 -29.02 30.36 7.13
C ARG A 322 -29.35 28.88 7.04
N ASP A 323 -30.63 28.53 7.07
CA ASP A 323 -31.09 27.14 6.86
C ASP A 323 -30.68 26.56 5.50
N SER A 324 -30.47 27.42 4.50
CA SER A 324 -29.94 27.04 3.18
C SER A 324 -28.47 26.59 3.19
N GLY A 325 -27.76 26.78 4.32
CA GLY A 325 -26.31 26.57 4.43
C GLY A 325 -25.47 27.74 3.93
N GLU A 326 -26.10 28.83 3.47
CA GLU A 326 -25.41 30.06 3.09
C GLU A 326 -24.78 30.71 4.33
N ARG A 327 -23.46 30.95 4.27
CA ARG A 327 -22.69 31.58 5.33
C ARG A 327 -22.45 33.06 5.03
N ILE A 328 -23.03 33.92 5.83
CA ILE A 328 -22.89 35.37 5.76
C ILE A 328 -21.72 35.80 6.65
N ASP A 329 -20.71 36.44 6.05
CA ASP A 329 -19.58 37.03 6.78
C ASP A 329 -19.92 38.44 7.26
N LEU A 330 -19.99 38.64 8.58
CA LEU A 330 -20.35 39.92 9.19
C LEU A 330 -19.26 40.99 9.01
N ARG A 331 -18.02 40.64 8.63
CA ARG A 331 -16.94 41.59 8.39
C ARG A 331 -17.13 42.40 7.11
N HIS A 332 -17.70 41.78 6.08
CA HIS A 332 -17.80 42.35 4.74
C HIS A 332 -19.24 42.72 4.34
N HIS A 333 -20.23 42.32 5.14
CA HIS A 333 -21.63 42.56 4.84
C HIS A 333 -22.04 44.00 5.21
N LYS A 334 -22.38 44.81 4.19
CA LYS A 334 -22.73 46.24 4.34
C LYS A 334 -23.90 46.53 5.28
N ARG A 335 -24.75 45.54 5.55
CA ARG A 335 -25.93 45.61 6.43
C ARG A 335 -25.91 44.55 7.53
N ALA A 336 -24.74 44.29 8.12
CA ALA A 336 -24.58 43.28 9.16
C ALA A 336 -25.48 43.53 10.40
N GLY A 337 -25.72 44.80 10.76
CA GLY A 337 -26.55 45.18 11.91
C GLY A 337 -28.08 45.15 11.70
N GLU A 338 -28.55 44.90 10.47
CA GLU A 338 -29.98 44.84 10.12
C GLU A 338 -30.47 43.40 9.86
N ILE A 339 -29.62 42.40 10.13
CA ILE A 339 -29.96 41.00 9.88
C ILE A 339 -30.99 40.54 10.91
N SER A 340 -32.24 40.37 10.45
CA SER A 340 -33.29 39.73 11.24
C SER A 340 -33.03 38.23 11.32
N LEU A 341 -32.66 37.74 12.50
CA LEU A 341 -32.43 36.32 12.76
C LEU A 341 -33.75 35.55 12.75
N GLN A 342 -33.75 34.37 12.14
CA GLN A 342 -34.88 33.44 12.17
C GLN A 342 -34.53 32.22 13.05
N TYR A 343 -35.56 31.58 13.60
CA TYR A 343 -35.40 30.34 14.35
C TYR A 343 -34.85 29.23 13.46
N GLY A 344 -33.89 28.46 13.96
CA GLY A 344 -33.21 27.39 13.21
C GLY A 344 -31.87 27.79 12.59
N TRP A 345 -31.64 29.10 12.37
CA TRP A 345 -30.35 29.59 11.87
C TRP A 345 -29.24 29.36 12.89
N LYS A 346 -27.98 29.39 12.44
CA LYS A 346 -26.82 29.29 13.33
C LYS A 346 -26.02 30.57 13.33
N VAL A 347 -25.63 31.04 14.51
CA VAL A 347 -24.75 32.20 14.68
C VAL A 347 -23.42 31.71 15.25
N GLU A 348 -22.33 31.91 14.52
CA GLU A 348 -20.98 31.66 15.01
C GLU A 348 -20.53 32.86 15.87
N ARG A 349 -20.90 32.82 17.14
CA ARG A 349 -20.55 33.84 18.14
C ARG A 349 -19.12 33.65 18.64
N HIS A 350 -18.51 34.71 19.16
CA HIS A 350 -17.30 34.62 19.96
C HIS A 350 -17.54 33.71 21.17
N ILE A 351 -16.48 33.04 21.64
CA ILE A 351 -16.53 32.38 22.94
C ILE A 351 -16.75 33.44 24.03
N VAL A 352 -17.52 33.11 25.05
CA VAL A 352 -17.87 33.99 26.17
C VAL A 352 -17.57 33.29 27.49
N ASP A 353 -17.64 34.03 28.59
CA ASP A 353 -17.38 33.49 29.91
C ASP A 353 -18.35 32.33 30.21
N GLY A 354 -17.80 31.19 30.67
CA GLY A 354 -18.54 29.97 31.01
C GLY A 354 -18.67 28.93 29.88
N ASP A 355 -18.17 29.21 28.66
CA ASP A 355 -17.91 28.17 27.64
C ASP A 355 -16.66 27.34 27.99
#